data_AF-A0A367WS48-F1
#
_entry.id   AF-A0A367WS48-F1
#
_cell.length_a   1.000
_cell.length_b   1.000
_cell.length_c   1.000
_cell.angle_alpha   90.00
_cell.angle_beta   90.00
_cell.angle_gamma   90.00
#
_symmetry.space_group_name_H-M   'P 1'
#
loop_
_entity.id
_entity.type
_entity.pdbx_description
1 polymer ?
#
loop_
_entity_poly.entity_id
_entity_poly.type
_entity_poly.pdbx_seq_one_letter_code
_entity_poly.pdbx_strand_id
1 'polypeptide(L)'
;MESNLRDAALAHAPFFITAPGETDILFVGVVWFVVIAVFLIGAFYLNLHALPERLAHHANHTQLQLIGVLTLLALFTHNNIFWVAALVLAVIQFPDFVSPVQTMANALKSMAQARTGQAESTASAPVQPQPASSEPVAASTPVATDESTKQENQKDV
;
A
#
# COMPACT_ATOMS: atom_id res chain seq x y z
N MET A 1 44.63 7.39 64.99
CA MET A 1 43.54 8.37 64.82
C MET A 1 42.98 8.34 63.40
N GLU A 2 43.83 8.29 62.37
CA GLU A 2 43.43 8.16 60.95
C GLU A 2 42.49 6.98 60.62
N SER A 3 42.69 5.81 61.23
CA SER A 3 41.85 4.62 61.01
C SER A 3 40.38 4.86 61.41
N ASN A 4 40.18 5.50 62.55
CA ASN A 4 38.86 5.72 63.14
C ASN A 4 38.05 6.74 62.32
N LEU A 5 38.74 7.70 61.70
CA LEU A 5 38.14 8.69 60.79
C LEU A 5 37.71 8.05 59.47
N ARG A 6 38.51 7.11 58.94
CA ARG A 6 38.17 6.35 57.72
C ARG A 6 36.99 5.41 57.94
N ASP A 7 36.94 4.72 59.08
CA ASP A 7 35.81 3.84 59.43
C ASP A 7 34.52 4.64 59.65
N ALA A 8 34.58 5.79 60.34
CA ALA A 8 33.43 6.67 60.50
C ALA A 8 32.92 7.23 59.16
N ALA A 9 33.83 7.53 58.22
CA ALA A 9 33.47 7.99 56.88
C ALA A 9 32.80 6.90 56.03
N LEU A 10 33.27 5.65 56.13
CA LEU A 10 32.64 4.51 55.46
C LEU A 10 31.27 4.17 56.08
N ALA A 11 31.12 4.28 57.40
CA ALA A 11 29.86 4.02 58.10
C ALA A 11 28.74 5.01 57.75
N HIS A 12 29.08 6.20 57.25
CA HIS A 12 28.12 7.22 56.81
C HIS A 12 28.06 7.40 55.30
N ALA A 13 28.68 6.48 54.54
CA ALA A 13 28.58 6.49 53.09
C ALA A 13 27.14 6.13 52.67
N PRO A 14 26.58 6.84 51.66
CA PRO A 14 25.28 6.50 51.14
C PRO A 14 25.32 5.12 50.46
N PHE A 15 24.18 4.43 50.45
CA PHE A 15 24.06 3.01 50.06
C PHE A 15 24.58 2.65 48.66
N PHE A 16 24.80 3.64 47.80
CA PHE A 16 25.29 3.48 46.43
C PHE A 16 26.81 3.66 46.29
N ILE A 17 27.52 3.98 47.37
CA ILE A 17 28.99 4.08 47.40
C ILE A 17 29.56 2.74 47.86
N THR A 18 30.34 2.10 47.01
CA THR A 18 30.94 0.79 47.26
C THR A 18 32.25 0.91 48.04
N ALA A 19 32.45 0.07 49.04
CA ALA A 19 33.70 -0.02 49.78
C ALA A 19 34.83 -0.65 48.93
N PRO A 20 36.11 -0.32 49.18
CA PRO A 20 37.23 -0.90 48.45
C PRO A 20 37.31 -2.42 48.65
N GLY A 21 37.26 -3.17 47.54
CA GLY A 21 37.28 -4.64 47.53
C GLY A 21 35.90 -5.30 47.42
N GLU A 22 34.81 -4.53 47.48
CA GLU A 22 33.46 -5.02 47.24
C GLU A 22 32.98 -4.81 45.78
N THR A 23 31.92 -5.52 45.41
CA THR A 23 31.34 -5.42 44.06
C THR A 23 30.49 -4.16 43.93
N ASP A 24 30.81 -3.32 42.97
CA ASP A 24 30.05 -2.10 42.68
C ASP A 24 28.73 -2.44 41.99
N ILE A 25 27.66 -2.42 42.79
CA ILE A 25 26.30 -2.77 42.36
C ILE A 25 25.76 -1.76 41.33
N LEU A 26 26.10 -0.47 41.47
CA LEU A 26 25.70 0.54 40.49
C LEU A 26 26.40 0.32 39.16
N PHE A 27 27.70 0.06 39.19
CA PHE A 27 28.46 -0.24 37.97
C PHE A 27 27.88 -1.46 37.25
N VAL A 28 27.63 -2.55 37.96
CA VAL A 28 27.01 -3.75 37.37
C VAL A 28 25.62 -3.45 36.81
N GLY A 29 24.80 -2.68 37.53
CA GLY A 29 23.47 -2.26 37.08
C GLY A 29 23.53 -1.42 35.81
N VAL A 30 24.43 -0.44 35.74
CA VAL A 30 24.65 0.41 34.55
C VAL A 30 25.15 -0.42 33.38
N VAL A 31 26.05 -1.38 33.59
CA VAL A 31 26.53 -2.28 32.53
C VAL A 31 25.36 -3.04 31.91
N TRP A 32 24.52 -3.69 32.74
CA TRP A 32 23.34 -4.39 32.24
C TRP A 32 22.33 -3.46 31.57
N PHE A 33 22.08 -2.30 32.16
CA PHE A 33 21.21 -1.28 31.58
C PHE A 33 21.70 -0.84 30.19
N VAL A 34 22.99 -0.54 30.04
CA VAL A 34 23.60 -0.13 28.77
C VAL A 34 23.52 -1.26 27.75
N VAL A 35 23.83 -2.49 28.14
CA VAL A 35 23.71 -3.65 27.24
C VAL A 35 22.28 -3.80 26.73
N ILE A 36 21.29 -3.81 27.62
CA ILE A 36 19.87 -3.91 27.25
C ILE A 36 19.45 -2.71 26.39
N ALA A 37 19.84 -1.50 26.76
CA ALA A 37 19.53 -0.29 26.01
C ALA A 37 20.10 -0.33 24.60
N VAL A 38 21.35 -0.78 24.42
CA VAL A 38 21.97 -0.95 23.10
C VAL A 38 21.20 -1.97 22.26
N PHE A 39 20.81 -3.11 22.83
CA PHE A 39 20.01 -4.10 22.11
C PHE A 39 18.61 -3.58 21.77
N LEU A 40 17.94 -2.89 22.68
CA LEU A 40 16.62 -2.29 22.43
C LEU A 40 16.70 -1.22 21.36
N ILE A 41 17.64 -0.28 21.47
CA ILE A 41 17.85 0.79 20.50
C ILE A 41 18.30 0.22 19.16
N GLY A 42 19.19 -0.77 19.15
CA GLY A 42 19.64 -1.45 17.94
C GLY A 42 18.50 -2.21 17.25
N ALA A 43 17.72 -2.98 18.00
CA ALA A 43 16.53 -3.66 17.49
C ALA A 43 15.50 -2.65 16.96
N PHE A 44 15.28 -1.54 17.68
CA PHE A 44 14.38 -0.47 17.26
C PHE A 44 14.89 0.21 15.98
N TYR A 45 16.18 0.50 15.88
CA TYR A 45 16.81 1.08 14.68
C TYR A 45 16.64 0.15 13.47
N LEU A 46 16.90 -1.14 13.63
CA LEU A 46 16.69 -2.13 12.57
C LEU A 46 15.19 -2.26 12.20
N ASN A 47 14.29 -2.20 13.18
CA ASN A 47 12.84 -2.27 12.94
C ASN A 47 12.31 -1.01 12.20
N LEU A 48 12.79 0.18 12.57
CA LEU A 48 12.44 1.45 11.92
C LEU A 48 12.96 1.54 10.47
N HIS A 49 14.06 0.87 10.16
CA HIS A 49 14.57 0.76 8.79
C HIS A 49 13.88 -0.35 7.99
N ALA A 50 13.34 -1.39 8.66
CA ALA A 50 12.54 -2.42 8.01
C ALA A 50 11.08 -1.97 7.73
N LEU A 51 10.61 -0.90 8.37
CA LEU A 51 9.27 -0.33 8.14
C LEU A 51 9.05 0.13 6.68
N PRO A 52 9.96 0.91 6.07
CA PRO A 52 9.90 1.24 4.64
C PRO A 52 9.86 0.01 3.72
N GLU A 53 10.54 -1.07 4.09
CA GLU A 53 10.54 -2.33 3.35
C GLU A 53 9.21 -3.10 3.49
N ARG A 54 8.60 -3.13 4.68
CA ARG A 54 7.30 -3.80 4.86
C ARG A 54 6.14 -3.04 4.22
N LEU A 55 6.25 -1.73 4.09
CA LEU A 55 5.29 -0.92 3.31
C LEU A 55 5.45 -1.14 1.80
N ALA A 56 6.58 -1.68 1.36
CA ALA A 56 6.86 -2.10 -0.02
C ALA A 56 6.15 -3.38 -0.49
N HIS A 57 5.17 -3.88 0.26
CA HIS A 57 4.33 -4.99 -0.19
C HIS A 57 2.89 -4.60 -0.52
N HIS A 58 2.46 -3.35 -0.26
CA HIS A 58 1.03 -2.99 -0.36
C HIS A 58 0.66 -1.87 -1.35
N ALA A 59 1.62 -1.20 -2.00
CA ALA A 59 1.38 -0.10 -2.96
C ALA A 59 2.07 -0.32 -4.33
N ASN A 60 1.87 0.59 -5.28
CA ASN A 60 2.31 0.46 -6.68
C ASN A 60 3.85 0.29 -6.83
N HIS A 61 4.29 -0.53 -7.80
CA HIS A 61 5.64 -1.14 -7.89
C HIS A 61 6.80 -0.13 -7.94
N THR A 62 6.58 1.05 -8.53
CA THR A 62 7.64 2.06 -8.75
C THR A 62 7.88 2.96 -7.53
N GLN A 63 6.82 3.33 -6.81
CA GLN A 63 6.92 4.20 -5.63
C GLN A 63 7.66 3.48 -4.50
N LEU A 64 7.43 2.18 -4.38
CA LEU A 64 8.06 1.32 -3.39
C LEU A 64 9.54 1.05 -3.68
N GLN A 65 9.93 0.96 -4.95
CA GLN A 65 11.33 0.87 -5.33
C GLN A 65 12.11 2.12 -4.92
N LEU A 66 11.51 3.31 -5.10
CA LEU A 66 12.13 4.57 -4.67
C LEU A 66 12.33 4.61 -3.15
N ILE A 67 11.29 4.25 -2.39
CA ILE A 67 11.32 4.21 -0.93
C ILE A 67 12.36 3.18 -0.44
N GLY A 68 12.41 1.99 -1.05
CA GLY A 68 13.38 0.94 -0.72
C GLY A 68 14.83 1.37 -0.97
N VAL A 69 15.11 1.99 -2.12
CA VAL A 69 16.46 2.51 -2.44
C VAL A 69 16.87 3.63 -1.47
N LEU A 70 15.95 4.54 -1.13
CA LEU A 70 16.22 5.64 -0.19
C LEU A 70 16.55 5.12 1.21
N THR A 71 15.89 4.04 1.62
CA THR A 71 16.13 3.40 2.92
C THR A 71 17.46 2.64 2.93
N LEU A 72 17.82 1.99 1.83
CA LEU A 72 19.12 1.34 1.66
C LEU A 72 20.27 2.38 1.66
N LEU A 73 20.05 3.54 1.04
CA LEU A 73 20.97 4.69 1.10
C LEU A 73 21.13 5.25 2.52
N ALA A 74 20.02 5.36 3.27
CA ALA A 74 20.02 5.82 4.66
C ALA A 74 20.90 4.92 5.55
N LEU A 75 20.82 3.59 5.33
CA LEU A 75 21.60 2.60 6.07
C LEU A 75 23.09 2.66 5.73
N PHE A 76 23.44 2.79 4.44
CA PHE A 76 24.84 2.91 4.01
C PHE A 76 25.48 4.22 4.51
N THR A 77 24.71 5.31 4.53
CA THR A 77 25.24 6.65 4.84
C THR A 77 25.12 7.04 6.31
N HIS A 78 24.26 6.37 7.09
CA HIS A 78 23.94 6.73 8.48
C HIS A 78 23.39 8.17 8.65
N ASN A 79 22.79 8.72 7.60
CA ASN A 79 22.20 10.06 7.62
C ASN A 79 20.68 9.99 7.77
N ASN A 80 20.19 10.49 8.91
CA ASN A 80 18.77 10.49 9.29
C ASN A 80 17.85 11.18 8.27
N ILE A 81 18.39 12.09 7.43
CA ILE A 81 17.58 12.82 6.46
C ILE A 81 16.96 11.90 5.40
N PHE A 82 17.67 10.84 5.01
CA PHE A 82 17.18 9.88 4.03
C PHE A 82 16.08 9.00 4.60
N TRP A 83 16.16 8.66 5.90
CA TRP A 83 15.10 7.95 6.60
C TRP A 83 13.84 8.81 6.77
N VAL A 84 13.99 10.08 7.15
CA VAL A 84 12.86 11.03 7.22
C VAL A 84 12.23 11.24 5.85
N ALA A 85 13.04 11.40 4.80
CA ALA A 85 12.54 11.53 3.43
C ALA A 85 11.77 10.28 2.98
N ALA A 86 12.24 9.08 3.31
CA ALA A 86 11.56 7.82 2.99
C ALA A 86 10.19 7.72 3.67
N LEU A 87 10.10 8.11 4.95
CA LEU A 87 8.84 8.16 5.69
C LEU A 87 7.85 9.16 5.10
N VAL A 88 8.32 10.37 4.76
CA VAL A 88 7.47 11.40 4.13
C VAL A 88 6.97 10.93 2.76
N LEU A 89 7.83 10.33 1.94
CA LEU A 89 7.43 9.76 0.65
C LEU A 89 6.47 8.56 0.79
N ALA A 90 6.58 7.78 1.86
CA ALA A 90 5.72 6.65 2.11
C ALA A 90 4.29 7.08 2.52
N VAL A 91 4.15 8.21 3.21
CA VAL A 91 2.83 8.76 3.59
C VAL A 91 2.09 9.33 2.39
N ILE A 92 2.80 9.91 1.42
CA ILE A 92 2.20 10.47 0.21
C ILE A 92 2.04 9.36 -0.81
N GLN A 93 0.83 8.82 -1.01
CA GLN A 93 0.59 7.84 -2.08
C GLN A 93 0.62 8.56 -3.44
N PHE A 94 1.52 8.16 -4.34
CA PHE A 94 1.49 8.64 -5.72
C PHE A 94 0.46 7.79 -6.48
N PRO A 95 -0.65 8.38 -6.96
CA PRO A 95 -1.63 7.62 -7.72
C PRO A 95 -1.05 7.25 -9.10
N ASP A 96 -1.51 6.14 -9.64
CA ASP A 96 -1.12 5.69 -10.98
C ASP A 96 -1.76 6.57 -12.04
N PHE A 97 -0.98 7.49 -12.61
CA PHE A 97 -1.42 8.38 -13.67
C PHE A 97 -1.24 7.80 -15.08
N VAL A 98 -0.55 6.68 -15.24
CA VAL A 98 -0.22 6.09 -16.55
C VAL A 98 -1.33 5.15 -17.02
N SER A 99 -1.87 4.35 -16.09
CA SER A 99 -2.93 3.38 -16.39
C SER A 99 -4.18 4.01 -17.02
N PRO A 100 -4.71 5.17 -16.55
CA PRO A 100 -5.83 5.85 -17.20
C PRO A 100 -5.52 6.32 -18.63
N VAL A 101 -4.31 6.86 -18.87
CA VAL A 101 -3.89 7.37 -20.19
C VAL A 101 -3.75 6.22 -21.19
N GLN A 102 -3.19 5.09 -20.77
CA GLN A 102 -3.11 3.89 -21.60
C GLN A 102 -4.49 3.32 -21.96
N THR A 103 -5.44 3.40 -21.02
CA THR A 103 -6.83 3.01 -21.27
C THR A 103 -7.47 3.90 -22.34
N MET A 104 -7.24 5.23 -22.30
CA MET A 104 -7.71 6.16 -23.33
C MET A 104 -7.06 5.89 -24.70
N ALA A 105 -5.75 5.64 -24.74
CA ALA A 105 -5.04 5.32 -25.98
C ALA A 105 -5.56 4.01 -26.61
N ASN A 106 -5.83 3.00 -25.79
CA ASN A 106 -6.40 1.72 -26.25
C ASN A 106 -7.84 1.87 -26.73
N ALA A 107 -8.66 2.64 -26.02
CA ALA A 107 -10.03 2.94 -26.45
C ALA A 107 -10.05 3.68 -27.80
N LEU A 108 -9.18 4.69 -27.97
CA LEU A 108 -9.06 5.43 -29.22
C LEU A 108 -8.56 4.54 -30.38
N LYS A 109 -7.58 3.67 -30.12
CA LYS A 109 -7.10 2.66 -31.09
C LYS A 109 -8.23 1.72 -31.50
N SER A 110 -9.05 1.25 -30.56
CA SER A 110 -10.20 0.38 -30.84
C SER A 110 -11.27 1.10 -31.69
N MET A 111 -11.57 2.36 -31.38
CA MET A 111 -12.51 3.16 -32.19
C MET A 111 -12.00 3.42 -33.60
N ALA A 112 -10.70 3.66 -33.77
CA ALA A 112 -10.08 3.81 -35.08
C ALA A 112 -10.15 2.51 -35.89
N GLN A 113 -9.86 1.36 -35.27
CA GLN A 113 -9.97 0.05 -35.91
C GLN A 113 -11.42 -0.32 -36.28
N ALA A 114 -12.40 0.00 -35.41
CA ALA A 114 -13.82 -0.22 -35.70
C ALA A 114 -14.29 0.58 -36.92
N ARG A 115 -13.84 1.84 -37.08
CA ARG A 115 -14.14 2.63 -38.28
C ARG A 115 -13.51 2.04 -39.55
N THR A 116 -12.29 1.52 -39.47
CA THR A 116 -11.62 0.91 -40.63
C THR A 116 -12.24 -0.43 -41.03
N GLY A 117 -12.59 -1.29 -40.07
CA GLY A 117 -13.24 -2.59 -40.35
C GLY A 117 -14.66 -2.47 -40.90
N GLN A 118 -15.39 -1.39 -40.57
CA GLN A 118 -16.72 -1.13 -41.12
C GLN A 118 -16.67 -0.70 -42.60
N ALA A 119 -15.54 -0.15 -43.07
CA ALA A 119 -15.35 0.19 -44.48
C ALA A 119 -15.18 -1.07 -45.37
N GLU A 120 -14.66 -2.18 -44.84
CA GLU A 120 -14.55 -3.45 -45.58
C GLU A 120 -15.82 -4.31 -45.51
N SER A 121 -16.58 -4.27 -44.40
CA SER A 121 -17.80 -5.07 -44.26
C SER A 121 -19.01 -4.56 -45.06
N THR A 122 -18.93 -3.36 -45.65
CA THR A 122 -20.02 -2.82 -46.48
C THR A 122 -19.84 -3.11 -47.99
N ALA A 123 -18.76 -3.80 -48.39
CA ALA A 123 -18.44 -4.06 -49.80
C ALA A 123 -18.77 -5.49 -50.29
N SER A 124 -19.54 -6.29 -49.54
CA SER A 124 -19.97 -7.62 -49.98
C SER A 124 -21.35 -7.99 -49.46
N ALA A 125 -22.38 -7.32 -50.00
CA ALA A 125 -23.74 -7.86 -50.01
C ALA A 125 -24.10 -8.16 -51.49
N PRO A 126 -24.28 -9.43 -51.88
CA PRO A 126 -24.78 -9.75 -53.22
C PRO A 126 -26.25 -9.31 -53.30
N VAL A 127 -26.54 -8.46 -54.28
CA VAL A 127 -27.90 -8.11 -54.70
C VAL A 127 -28.58 -9.39 -55.19
N GLN A 128 -29.62 -9.83 -54.47
CA GLN A 128 -30.52 -10.87 -54.95
C GLN A 128 -31.83 -10.19 -55.43
N PRO A 129 -32.23 -10.34 -56.71
CA PRO A 129 -33.43 -9.69 -57.24
C PRO A 129 -34.69 -10.38 -56.72
N GLN A 130 -35.53 -9.67 -55.98
CA GLN A 130 -36.88 -10.13 -55.62
C GLN A 130 -37.90 -9.41 -56.52
N PRO A 131 -38.70 -10.15 -57.32
CA PRO A 131 -39.61 -9.55 -58.29
C PRO A 131 -40.80 -8.89 -57.59
N ALA A 132 -41.16 -7.72 -58.09
CA ALA A 132 -42.34 -6.96 -57.70
C ALA A 132 -43.63 -7.76 -57.89
N SER A 133 -44.54 -7.69 -56.91
CA SER A 133 -45.99 -7.78 -57.12
C SER A 133 -46.75 -7.21 -55.90
N SER A 134 -47.31 -6.02 -56.13
CA SER A 134 -48.67 -5.59 -55.72
C SER A 134 -48.97 -5.32 -54.24
N GLU A 135 -49.02 -4.02 -53.90
CA GLU A 135 -49.92 -3.40 -52.90
C GLU A 135 -51.42 -3.63 -53.28
N PRO A 136 -52.47 -3.24 -52.48
CA PRO A 136 -52.46 -2.45 -51.23
C PRO A 136 -53.50 -2.85 -50.15
N VAL A 137 -53.58 -2.02 -49.10
CA VAL A 137 -54.72 -1.75 -48.19
C VAL A 137 -54.77 -2.55 -46.88
N ALA A 138 -54.49 -1.88 -45.77
CA ALA A 138 -55.51 -1.49 -44.78
C ALA A 138 -54.84 -0.91 -43.52
N ALA A 139 -55.17 0.33 -43.21
CA ALA A 139 -54.91 0.97 -41.94
C ALA A 139 -55.64 0.25 -40.81
N SER A 140 -54.97 0.04 -39.67
CA SER A 140 -55.58 0.04 -38.33
C SER A 140 -54.51 0.11 -37.24
N THR A 141 -54.63 1.14 -36.41
CA THR A 141 -53.91 1.51 -35.18
C THR A 141 -53.78 0.35 -34.18
N PRO A 142 -52.72 0.30 -33.33
CA PRO A 142 -52.80 -0.39 -32.06
C PRO A 142 -52.89 0.61 -30.89
N VAL A 143 -54.00 0.56 -30.16
CA VAL A 143 -54.19 1.14 -28.82
C VAL A 143 -54.67 0.01 -27.90
N ALA A 144 -54.15 0.03 -26.67
CA ALA A 144 -54.47 -0.79 -25.50
C ALA A 144 -53.91 -2.22 -25.53
N THR A 145 -52.92 -2.61 -24.72
CA THR A 145 -52.80 -2.63 -23.24
C THR A 145 -53.47 -3.85 -22.62
N ASP A 146 -52.60 -4.61 -21.93
CA ASP A 146 -52.85 -5.53 -20.82
C ASP A 146 -53.38 -6.93 -21.11
N GLU A 147 -52.45 -7.89 -21.14
CA GLU A 147 -52.74 -9.25 -20.68
C GLU A 147 -52.11 -9.47 -19.30
N SER A 148 -53.02 -9.57 -18.34
CA SER A 148 -52.85 -10.18 -17.03
C SER A 148 -52.52 -11.67 -17.15
N THR A 149 -51.91 -12.18 -16.07
CA THR A 149 -52.07 -13.54 -15.51
C THR A 149 -50.89 -14.50 -15.69
N LYS A 150 -50.03 -14.55 -14.65
CA LYS A 150 -49.54 -15.84 -14.16
C LYS A 150 -49.60 -15.89 -12.64
N GLN A 151 -50.60 -16.63 -12.18
CA GLN A 151 -50.76 -17.17 -10.82
C GLN A 151 -49.63 -18.14 -10.46
N GLU A 152 -49.64 -18.55 -9.18
CA GLU A 152 -49.09 -19.80 -8.63
C GLU A 152 -47.68 -19.63 -8.01
N ASN A 153 -47.43 -19.89 -6.71
CA ASN A 153 -48.17 -20.59 -5.67
C ASN A 153 -47.59 -20.20 -4.30
N GLN A 154 -48.45 -20.12 -3.29
CA GLN A 154 -48.13 -20.01 -1.88
C GLN A 154 -48.53 -21.33 -1.20
N LYS A 155 -47.56 -22.01 -0.59
CA LYS A 155 -47.68 -23.17 0.32
C LYS A 155 -46.28 -23.42 0.88
N ASP A 156 -46.04 -23.72 2.15
CA ASP A 156 -46.85 -24.29 3.22
C ASP A 156 -46.10 -24.00 4.55
N VAL A 157 -46.89 -23.76 5.61
CA VAL A 157 -46.77 -24.29 6.99
C VAL A 157 -45.57 -23.91 7.87
#